data_AF-A0A7G6YGF1-F1
#
_entry.id   AF-A0A7G6YGF1-F1
#
_cell.length_a   1.000
_cell.length_b   1.000
_cell.length_c   1.000
_cell.angle_alpha   90.00
_cell.angle_beta   90.00
_cell.angle_gamma   90.00
#
_symmetry.space_group_name_H-M   'P 1'
#
loop_
_entity.id
_entity.type
_entity.pdbx_description
1 polymer ?
#
loop_
_entity_poly.entity_id
_entity_poly.type
_entity_poly.pdbx_seq_one_letter_code
_entity_poly.pdbx_strand_id
1 'polypeptide(L)'
;MWAIVGLGLGYMTPTVVFDTFGIVSDETSGAVPAAYLVALIVMMFTAVSYGKMAGAIPSAGSAYTYVRESIHPNLGFMVGWTSLIDYVLLPMVNCLIIRLYLEQVFPDVPGWIWVVIYCAAVTTLIYFTMRGTSNINMILLVFAIAVMTVFVVMVIAQLANGAGDGTVASVKPFFHDGVTLSAVLTGATVVCFSFIGFDAVTMYAEEAKTPKVMPRAILLTVLIGGAIFLIAGFFTQLRFPTNAPFGEFTDDPLPQIGLIVGGPVFQAIFVSAGFAATLASGLASHASVSRMLLVMGRNNVLPRRFFGYIDPKTHTPTLNIVLVGAISLLAMSFTLETISAFINFGALIAFTFVNISVIAWFAIRQGRRRTFGDIVRFIVLPGIGMLLTGVLWANLHADALIGGLIWTAIGFGYLLVLTRGFRRRTAAFDENQPVTGFTTAVGKDREPRA
;
A
#
# COMPACT_ATOMS: atom_id res chain seq x y z
N MET A 1 -2.75 14.13 13.52
CA MET A 1 -3.12 14.23 12.09
C MET A 1 -1.87 14.10 11.24
N TRP A 2 -0.96 15.10 11.23
CA TRP A 2 0.25 15.06 10.40
C TRP A 2 1.16 13.84 10.60
N ALA A 3 1.32 13.37 11.84
CA ALA A 3 2.06 12.12 12.08
C ALA A 3 1.41 10.90 11.40
N ILE A 4 0.08 10.80 11.41
CA ILE A 4 -0.67 9.72 10.74
C ILE A 4 -0.57 9.86 9.22
N VAL A 5 -0.65 11.08 8.70
CA VAL A 5 -0.46 11.36 7.26
C VAL A 5 0.94 10.96 6.83
N GLY A 6 1.96 11.33 7.60
CA GLY A 6 3.36 10.98 7.36
C GLY A 6 3.61 9.47 7.43
N LEU A 7 2.98 8.75 8.37
CA LEU A 7 3.03 7.28 8.39
C LEU A 7 2.42 6.68 7.13
N GLY A 8 1.27 7.19 6.67
CA GLY A 8 0.65 6.75 5.42
C GLY A 8 1.51 7.02 4.18
N LEU A 9 2.11 8.22 4.09
CA LEU A 9 3.03 8.57 3.01
C LEU A 9 4.31 7.73 3.05
N GLY A 10 4.84 7.45 4.24
CA GLY A 10 5.98 6.55 4.43
C GLY A 10 5.69 5.12 3.99
N TYR A 11 4.44 4.67 4.18
CA TYR A 11 4.00 3.35 3.73
C TYR A 11 3.86 3.29 2.19
N MET A 12 3.28 4.33 1.58
CA MET A 12 3.14 4.45 0.11
C MET A 12 4.49 4.53 -0.61
N THR A 13 5.56 4.90 0.10
CA THR A 13 6.94 4.96 -0.44
C THR A 13 7.04 5.85 -1.68
N PRO A 14 7.18 7.18 -1.53
CA PRO A 14 7.05 8.11 -2.66
C PRO A 14 8.00 7.87 -3.84
N THR A 15 9.13 7.19 -3.61
CA THR A 15 10.13 6.84 -4.64
C THR A 15 9.66 5.74 -5.60
N VAL A 16 8.60 4.98 -5.26
CA VAL A 16 8.04 3.90 -6.10
C VAL A 16 7.62 4.37 -7.50
N VAL A 17 7.37 5.67 -7.66
CA VAL A 17 7.13 6.28 -8.97
C VAL A 17 8.28 6.07 -9.95
N PHE A 18 9.53 6.04 -9.46
CA PHE A 18 10.69 5.77 -10.30
C PHE A 18 10.89 4.27 -10.49
N ASP A 19 10.66 3.47 -9.45
CA ASP A 19 10.79 2.00 -9.50
C ASP A 19 9.85 1.39 -10.54
N THR A 20 8.60 1.87 -10.61
CA THR A 20 7.59 1.38 -11.57
C THR A 20 7.57 2.15 -12.89
N PHE A 21 8.43 3.16 -13.06
CA PHE A 21 8.37 4.06 -14.21
C PHE A 21 8.54 3.33 -15.54
N GLY A 22 9.53 2.44 -15.63
CA GLY A 22 9.82 1.71 -16.88
C GLY A 22 8.66 0.83 -17.30
N ILE A 23 8.21 -0.05 -16.40
CA ILE A 23 7.05 -0.95 -16.60
C ILE A 23 5.83 -0.16 -17.08
N VAL A 24 5.47 0.93 -16.40
CA VAL A 24 4.26 1.71 -16.71
C VAL A 24 4.44 2.51 -18.01
N SER A 25 5.65 2.99 -18.29
CA SER A 25 5.96 3.70 -19.53
C SER A 25 5.77 2.78 -20.75
N ASP A 26 6.19 1.52 -20.67
CA ASP A 26 5.96 0.55 -21.74
C ASP A 26 4.46 0.21 -21.89
N GLU A 27 3.77 -0.10 -20.79
CA GLU A 27 2.34 -0.42 -20.78
C GLU A 27 1.45 0.72 -21.31
N THR A 28 1.83 1.97 -21.02
CA THR A 28 1.06 3.15 -21.41
C THR A 28 1.54 3.81 -22.70
N SER A 29 2.58 3.25 -23.33
CA SER A 29 3.28 3.87 -24.47
C SER A 29 3.81 5.28 -24.18
N GLY A 30 4.23 5.56 -22.94
CA GLY A 30 4.77 6.86 -22.53
C GLY A 30 3.76 7.83 -21.91
N ALA A 31 2.64 7.33 -21.40
CA ALA A 31 1.60 8.12 -20.72
C ALA A 31 1.51 7.84 -19.21
N VAL A 32 2.66 7.70 -18.54
CA VAL A 32 2.77 7.42 -17.09
C VAL A 32 1.96 8.42 -16.24
N PRO A 33 2.01 9.75 -16.48
CA PRO A 33 1.19 10.71 -15.72
C PRO A 33 -0.32 10.51 -15.89
N ALA A 34 -0.78 10.08 -17.06
CA ALA A 34 -2.19 9.77 -17.28
C ALA A 34 -2.63 8.57 -16.42
N ALA A 35 -1.81 7.52 -16.36
CA ALA A 35 -2.05 6.36 -15.51
C ALA A 35 -2.14 6.76 -14.02
N TYR A 36 -1.20 7.57 -13.53
CA TYR A 36 -1.25 8.09 -12.15
C TYR A 36 -2.47 8.98 -11.89
N LEU A 37 -2.91 9.77 -12.87
CA LEU A 37 -4.08 10.63 -12.74
C LEU A 37 -5.36 9.80 -12.62
N VAL A 38 -5.51 8.79 -13.48
CA VAL A 38 -6.63 7.86 -13.44
C VAL A 38 -6.63 7.11 -12.11
N ALA A 39 -5.49 6.54 -11.70
CA ALA A 39 -5.37 5.84 -10.42
C ALA A 39 -5.71 6.76 -9.23
N LEU A 40 -5.21 8.01 -9.20
CA LEU A 40 -5.54 8.98 -8.16
C LEU A 40 -7.06 9.24 -8.09
N ILE A 41 -7.72 9.41 -9.22
CA ILE A 41 -9.18 9.61 -9.26
C ILE A 41 -9.89 8.40 -8.64
N VAL A 42 -9.54 7.17 -9.05
CA VAL A 42 -10.13 5.94 -8.49
C VAL A 42 -9.89 5.85 -6.98
N MET A 43 -8.65 6.08 -6.54
CA MET A 43 -8.27 5.99 -5.13
C MET A 43 -8.94 7.08 -4.28
N MET A 44 -9.23 8.25 -4.83
CA MET A 44 -9.97 9.30 -4.11
C MET A 44 -11.40 8.89 -3.74
N PHE A 45 -12.14 8.22 -4.65
CA PHE A 45 -13.46 7.70 -4.33
C PHE A 45 -13.40 6.65 -3.22
N THR A 46 -12.43 5.74 -3.31
CA THR A 46 -12.19 4.71 -2.29
C THR A 46 -11.76 5.31 -0.95
N ALA A 47 -10.88 6.31 -0.96
CA ALA A 47 -10.42 7.01 0.25
C ALA A 47 -11.57 7.71 1.00
N VAL A 48 -12.53 8.29 0.27
CA VAL A 48 -13.76 8.84 0.87
C VAL A 48 -14.56 7.72 1.57
N SER A 49 -14.64 6.53 0.99
CA SER A 49 -15.32 5.38 1.58
C SER A 49 -14.60 4.85 2.82
N TYR A 50 -13.28 4.70 2.77
CA TYR A 50 -12.45 4.35 3.93
C TYR A 50 -12.60 5.37 5.06
N GLY A 51 -12.57 6.67 4.75
CA GLY A 51 -12.78 7.71 5.74
C GLY A 51 -14.13 7.61 6.45
N LYS A 52 -15.21 7.32 5.72
CA LYS A 52 -16.55 7.14 6.32
C LYS A 52 -16.60 5.91 7.22
N MET A 53 -16.05 4.78 6.78
CA MET A 53 -16.04 3.56 7.57
C MET A 53 -15.15 3.67 8.80
N ALA A 54 -13.94 4.21 8.66
CA ALA A 54 -13.03 4.42 9.79
C ALA A 54 -13.58 5.41 10.84
N GLY A 55 -14.37 6.39 10.40
CA GLY A 55 -15.08 7.29 11.30
C GLY A 55 -16.27 6.64 12.02
N ALA A 56 -16.88 5.61 11.44
CA ALA A 56 -18.03 4.90 12.01
C ALA A 56 -17.62 3.68 12.85
N ILE A 57 -16.57 2.98 12.44
CA ILE A 57 -16.03 1.76 13.03
C ILE A 57 -14.50 1.96 13.15
N PRO A 58 -14.02 2.68 14.18
CA PRO A 58 -12.59 2.92 14.36
C PRO A 58 -11.90 1.66 14.89
N SER A 59 -11.59 0.72 13.99
CA SER A 59 -10.95 -0.57 14.29
C SER A 59 -9.69 -0.74 13.45
N ALA A 60 -8.65 -1.34 14.04
CA ALA A 60 -7.43 -1.68 13.33
C ALA A 60 -7.63 -2.75 12.23
N GLY A 61 -8.74 -3.50 12.25
CA GLY A 61 -9.04 -4.56 11.29
C GLY A 61 -9.47 -4.08 9.90
N SER A 62 -9.63 -2.77 9.69
CA SER A 62 -9.86 -2.14 8.38
C SER A 62 -10.95 -2.83 7.54
N ALA A 63 -10.69 -3.13 6.26
CA ALA A 63 -11.64 -3.72 5.31
C ALA A 63 -12.33 -4.99 5.83
N TYR A 64 -11.61 -5.86 6.54
CA TYR A 64 -12.17 -7.05 7.18
C TYR A 64 -13.29 -6.67 8.16
N THR A 65 -13.01 -5.75 9.10
CA THR A 65 -13.97 -5.35 10.12
C THR A 65 -15.14 -4.59 9.49
N TYR A 66 -14.88 -3.73 8.51
CA TYR A 66 -15.93 -2.98 7.81
C TYR A 66 -16.94 -3.91 7.14
N VAL A 67 -16.49 -4.94 6.44
CA VAL A 67 -17.37 -5.90 5.74
C VAL A 67 -18.08 -6.82 6.74
N ARG A 68 -17.38 -7.27 7.76
CA ARG A 68 -17.95 -8.11 8.83
C ARG A 68 -19.11 -7.40 9.52
N GLU A 69 -18.87 -6.17 9.96
CA GLU A 69 -19.85 -5.40 10.72
C GLU A 69 -20.96 -4.85 9.83
N SER A 70 -20.73 -4.56 8.56
CA SER A 70 -21.77 -4.00 7.67
C SER A 70 -22.56 -5.05 6.89
N ILE A 71 -21.95 -6.16 6.47
CA ILE A 71 -22.55 -7.17 5.61
C ILE A 71 -22.72 -8.50 6.37
N HIS A 72 -21.63 -9.27 6.54
CA HIS A 72 -21.67 -10.59 7.16
C HIS A 72 -20.27 -11.06 7.61
N PRO A 73 -20.13 -11.76 8.76
CA PRO A 73 -18.84 -12.25 9.26
C PRO A 73 -18.03 -13.11 8.30
N ASN A 74 -18.67 -14.06 7.61
CA ASN A 74 -17.99 -14.94 6.65
C ASN A 74 -17.43 -14.15 5.45
N LEU A 75 -18.15 -13.13 4.98
CA LEU A 75 -17.65 -12.26 3.91
C LEU A 75 -16.51 -11.38 4.41
N GLY A 76 -16.61 -10.88 5.64
CA GLY A 76 -15.49 -10.19 6.30
C GLY A 76 -14.23 -11.05 6.29
N PHE A 77 -14.33 -12.31 6.71
CA PHE A 77 -13.21 -13.26 6.65
C PHE A 77 -12.65 -13.42 5.24
N MET A 78 -13.49 -13.63 4.23
CA MET A 78 -13.02 -13.81 2.84
C MET A 78 -12.28 -12.58 2.33
N VAL A 79 -12.77 -11.37 2.63
CA VAL A 79 -12.11 -10.11 2.27
C VAL A 79 -10.78 -9.99 2.98
N GLY A 80 -10.73 -10.22 4.30
CA GLY A 80 -9.50 -10.16 5.08
C GLY A 80 -8.46 -11.22 4.69
N TRP A 81 -8.90 -12.43 4.34
CA TRP A 81 -8.02 -13.48 3.83
C TRP A 81 -7.45 -13.09 2.46
N THR A 82 -8.30 -12.57 1.58
CA THR A 82 -7.85 -12.22 0.23
C THR A 82 -6.92 -11.02 0.26
N SER A 83 -7.20 -9.99 1.08
CA SER A 83 -6.29 -8.86 1.27
C SER A 83 -5.03 -9.23 2.07
N LEU A 84 -5.00 -10.32 2.86
CA LEU A 84 -3.78 -10.76 3.55
C LEU A 84 -2.60 -10.96 2.57
N ILE A 85 -2.87 -11.32 1.31
CA ILE A 85 -1.83 -11.50 0.30
C ILE A 85 -1.07 -10.18 0.05
N ASP A 86 -1.76 -9.04 -0.02
CA ASP A 86 -1.12 -7.75 -0.28
C ASP A 86 -0.20 -7.37 0.87
N TYR A 87 -0.69 -7.49 2.10
CA TYR A 87 0.07 -7.16 3.30
C TYR A 87 1.31 -8.05 3.42
N VAL A 88 1.18 -9.36 3.24
CA VAL A 88 2.31 -10.31 3.34
C VAL A 88 3.36 -10.09 2.26
N LEU A 89 2.96 -9.67 1.06
CA LEU A 89 3.86 -9.45 -0.07
C LEU A 89 4.54 -8.06 -0.04
N LEU A 90 4.02 -7.07 0.69
CA LEU A 90 4.64 -5.75 0.79
C LEU A 90 6.07 -5.77 1.38
N PRO A 91 6.36 -6.48 2.50
CA PRO A 91 7.73 -6.66 2.97
C PRO A 91 8.64 -7.35 1.94
N MET A 92 8.08 -8.26 1.13
CA MET A 92 8.80 -8.96 0.07
C MET A 92 9.19 -8.01 -1.06
N VAL A 93 8.28 -7.14 -1.51
CA VAL A 93 8.58 -6.12 -2.53
C VAL A 93 9.66 -5.16 -2.06
N ASN A 94 9.65 -4.76 -0.79
CA ASN A 94 10.72 -3.91 -0.27
C ASN A 94 12.10 -4.61 -0.35
N CYS A 95 12.17 -5.92 -0.10
CA CYS A 95 13.42 -6.68 -0.28
C CYS A 95 13.84 -6.77 -1.76
N LEU A 96 12.85 -6.90 -2.65
CA LEU A 96 13.06 -6.94 -4.10
C LEU A 96 13.61 -5.61 -4.63
N ILE A 97 13.03 -4.48 -4.26
CA ILE A 97 13.48 -3.15 -4.69
C ILE A 97 14.95 -2.92 -4.27
N ILE A 98 15.31 -3.29 -3.03
CA ILE A 98 16.70 -3.22 -2.58
C ILE A 98 17.63 -4.13 -3.40
N ARG A 99 17.18 -5.33 -3.77
CA ARG A 99 17.93 -6.21 -4.68
C ARG A 99 18.20 -5.49 -6.00
N LEU A 100 17.16 -4.94 -6.63
CA LEU A 100 17.25 -4.28 -7.93
C LEU A 100 18.19 -3.06 -7.89
N TYR A 101 18.14 -2.25 -6.83
CA TYR A 101 19.06 -1.13 -6.67
C TYR A 101 20.52 -1.58 -6.54
N LEU A 102 20.77 -2.57 -5.68
CA LEU A 102 22.13 -2.97 -5.34
C LEU A 102 22.78 -3.86 -6.39
N GLU A 103 22.01 -4.63 -7.17
CA GLU A 103 22.52 -5.33 -8.35
C GLU A 103 22.97 -4.33 -9.44
N GLN A 104 22.27 -3.21 -9.60
CA GLN A 104 22.67 -2.16 -10.56
C GLN A 104 23.91 -1.39 -10.11
N VAL A 105 24.04 -1.10 -8.82
CA VAL A 105 25.18 -0.34 -8.28
C VAL A 105 26.40 -1.25 -8.03
N PHE A 106 26.18 -2.51 -7.65
CA PHE A 106 27.21 -3.50 -7.33
C PHE A 106 26.99 -4.81 -8.12
N PRO A 107 27.22 -4.80 -9.44
CA PRO A 107 26.90 -5.93 -10.32
C PRO A 107 27.70 -7.21 -10.02
N ASP A 108 28.85 -7.09 -9.34
CA ASP A 108 29.68 -8.24 -8.96
C ASP A 108 29.09 -9.07 -7.81
N VAL A 109 28.08 -8.54 -7.10
CA VAL A 109 27.48 -9.21 -5.93
C VAL A 109 26.14 -9.83 -6.33
N PRO A 110 25.95 -11.16 -6.16
CA PRO A 110 24.69 -11.82 -6.44
C PRO A 110 23.52 -11.23 -5.61
N GLY A 111 22.39 -10.93 -6.25
CA GLY A 111 21.25 -10.26 -5.59
C GLY A 111 20.65 -11.00 -4.40
N TRP A 112 20.76 -12.33 -4.34
CA TRP A 112 20.27 -13.09 -3.20
C TRP A 112 20.96 -12.69 -1.88
N ILE A 113 22.22 -12.25 -1.94
CA ILE A 113 22.97 -11.76 -0.77
C ILE A 113 22.30 -10.50 -0.23
N TRP A 114 21.95 -9.57 -1.12
CA TRP A 114 21.28 -8.32 -0.75
C TRP A 114 19.90 -8.57 -0.13
N VAL A 115 19.12 -9.50 -0.69
CA VAL A 115 17.82 -9.90 -0.14
C VAL A 115 17.99 -10.45 1.28
N VAL A 116 18.94 -11.36 1.50
CA VAL A 116 19.19 -11.95 2.82
C VAL A 116 19.64 -10.90 3.84
N ILE A 117 20.59 -10.04 3.47
CA ILE A 117 21.10 -8.98 4.36
C ILE A 117 19.98 -8.02 4.74
N TYR A 118 19.24 -7.50 3.77
CA TYR A 118 18.17 -6.54 4.02
C TYR A 118 17.04 -7.16 4.84
N CYS A 119 16.60 -8.37 4.48
CA CYS A 119 15.56 -9.09 5.22
C CYS A 119 15.99 -9.36 6.67
N ALA A 120 17.23 -9.81 6.89
CA ALA A 120 17.77 -10.02 8.22
C ALA A 120 17.84 -8.71 9.02
N ALA A 121 18.27 -7.61 8.39
CA ALA A 121 18.36 -6.31 9.02
C ALA A 121 16.97 -5.79 9.45
N VAL A 122 15.98 -5.79 8.55
CA VAL A 122 14.60 -5.36 8.85
C VAL A 122 13.97 -6.22 9.93
N THR A 123 14.09 -7.54 9.80
CA THR A 123 13.54 -8.52 10.77
C THR A 123 14.15 -8.31 12.16
N THR A 124 15.47 -8.11 12.24
CA THR A 124 16.19 -7.88 13.50
C THR A 124 15.83 -6.53 14.11
N LEU A 125 15.73 -5.46 13.31
CA LEU A 125 15.29 -4.15 13.78
C LEU A 125 13.88 -4.19 14.35
N ILE A 126 12.94 -4.89 13.71
CA ILE A 126 11.56 -5.01 14.22
C ILE A 126 11.52 -5.84 15.49
N TYR A 127 12.31 -6.91 15.56
CA TYR A 127 12.43 -7.74 16.76
C TYR A 127 12.86 -6.92 17.99
N PHE A 128 13.75 -5.95 17.83
CA PHE A 128 14.21 -5.08 18.93
C PHE A 128 13.40 -3.79 19.12
N THR A 129 12.86 -3.19 18.05
CA THR A 129 12.39 -1.78 18.02
C THR A 129 10.90 -1.63 17.75
N MET A 130 10.08 -2.69 17.90
CA MET A 130 8.61 -2.59 17.80
C MET A 130 7.97 -1.46 18.64
N ARG A 131 8.70 -0.92 19.63
CA ARG A 131 8.36 0.30 20.38
C ARG A 131 9.28 1.46 19.94
N GLY A 132 8.84 2.29 18.98
CA GLY A 132 9.45 3.63 18.77
C GLY A 132 9.87 4.03 17.35
N THR A 133 9.53 3.30 16.29
CA THR A 133 10.01 3.56 14.92
C THR A 133 9.41 4.81 14.24
N SER A 134 8.40 5.45 14.83
CA SER A 134 7.66 6.56 14.18
C SER A 134 8.53 7.78 13.86
N ASN A 135 9.54 8.09 14.68
CA ASN A 135 10.38 9.28 14.44
C ASN A 135 11.42 9.02 13.34
N ILE A 136 11.99 7.81 13.29
CA ILE A 136 12.99 7.44 12.27
C ILE A 136 12.32 7.39 10.89
N ASN A 137 11.13 6.79 10.78
CA ASN A 137 10.40 6.70 9.52
C ASN A 137 10.07 8.09 8.94
N MET A 138 9.73 9.07 9.79
CA MET A 138 9.49 10.44 9.34
C MET A 138 10.76 11.11 8.80
N ILE A 139 11.92 10.89 9.42
CA ILE A 139 13.20 11.43 8.94
C ILE A 139 13.56 10.85 7.57
N LEU A 140 13.44 9.52 7.43
CA LEU A 140 13.70 8.82 6.16
C LEU A 140 12.77 9.31 5.04
N LEU A 141 11.48 9.50 5.34
CA LEU A 141 10.51 10.03 4.40
C LEU A 141 10.83 11.46 3.95
N VAL A 142 11.16 12.35 4.90
CA VAL A 142 11.52 13.74 4.59
C VAL A 142 12.78 13.80 3.73
N PHE A 143 13.77 12.97 4.04
CA PHE A 143 14.97 12.84 3.22
C PHE A 143 14.63 12.40 1.78
N ALA A 144 13.80 11.36 1.62
CA ALA A 144 13.38 10.91 0.30
C ALA A 144 12.66 12.00 -0.51
N ILE A 145 11.68 12.68 0.10
CA ILE A 145 10.95 13.79 -0.54
C ILE A 145 11.88 14.95 -0.90
N ALA A 146 12.85 15.28 -0.06
CA ALA A 146 13.83 16.34 -0.34
C ALA A 146 14.65 16.00 -1.59
N VAL A 147 15.18 14.79 -1.69
CA VAL A 147 15.94 14.35 -2.87
C VAL A 147 15.07 14.31 -4.12
N MET A 148 13.82 13.85 -4.03
CA MET A 148 12.86 13.91 -5.14
C MET A 148 12.59 15.35 -5.60
N THR A 149 12.54 16.30 -4.67
CA THR A 149 12.39 17.72 -5.02
C THR A 149 13.60 18.22 -5.79
N VAL A 150 14.81 17.84 -5.36
CA VAL A 150 16.06 18.15 -6.09
C VAL A 150 16.06 17.52 -7.49
N PHE A 151 15.60 16.27 -7.62
CA PHE A 151 15.41 15.61 -8.92
C PHE A 151 14.53 16.46 -9.85
N VAL A 152 13.34 16.85 -9.40
CA VAL A 152 12.40 17.66 -10.20
C VAL A 152 13.03 18.98 -10.63
N VAL A 153 13.74 19.67 -9.73
CA VAL A 153 14.43 20.93 -10.06
C VAL A 153 15.51 20.73 -11.11
N MET A 154 16.32 19.67 -11.00
CA MET A 154 17.36 19.37 -12.01
C MET A 154 16.76 19.03 -13.36
N VAL A 155 15.67 18.25 -13.40
CA VAL A 155 14.97 17.93 -14.65
C VAL A 155 14.41 19.19 -15.29
N ILE A 156 13.76 20.09 -14.52
CA ILE A 156 13.27 21.38 -15.03
C ILE A 156 14.42 22.19 -15.67
N ALA A 157 15.57 22.27 -15.00
CA ALA A 157 16.74 22.97 -15.52
C ALA A 157 17.27 22.33 -16.82
N GLN A 158 17.25 21.00 -16.93
CA GLN A 158 17.65 20.28 -18.14
C GLN A 158 16.67 20.47 -19.30
N LEU A 159 15.37 20.40 -19.03
CA LEU A 159 14.32 20.67 -20.02
C LEU A 159 14.43 22.11 -20.56
N ALA A 160 14.72 23.08 -19.69
CA ALA A 160 14.94 24.47 -20.09
C ALA A 160 16.20 24.66 -20.97
N ASN A 161 17.20 23.77 -20.82
CA ASN A 161 18.41 23.74 -21.65
C ASN A 161 18.27 22.84 -22.89
N GLY A 162 17.06 22.36 -23.22
CA GLY A 162 16.77 21.61 -24.44
C GLY A 162 16.95 20.09 -24.35
N ALA A 163 17.16 19.51 -23.16
CA ALA A 163 17.16 18.05 -22.99
C ALA A 163 15.72 17.48 -23.01
N GLY A 164 15.56 16.21 -23.41
CA GLY A 164 14.25 15.55 -23.46
C GLY A 164 13.31 16.19 -24.49
N ASP A 165 12.07 16.43 -24.10
CA ASP A 165 11.06 17.11 -24.94
C ASP A 165 11.32 18.62 -25.14
N GLY A 166 12.38 19.19 -24.54
CA GLY A 166 12.81 20.57 -24.72
C GLY A 166 11.82 21.65 -24.23
N THR A 167 10.78 21.23 -23.50
CA THR A 167 9.73 22.11 -22.97
C THR A 167 9.35 21.67 -21.56
N VAL A 168 9.14 22.65 -20.66
CA VAL A 168 8.77 22.39 -19.26
C VAL A 168 7.24 22.18 -19.11
N ALA A 169 6.46 22.63 -20.10
CA ALA A 169 5.01 22.48 -20.14
C ALA A 169 4.60 21.82 -21.46
N SER A 170 4.18 20.55 -21.39
CA SER A 170 3.70 19.79 -22.53
C SER A 170 2.54 18.90 -22.10
N VAL A 171 1.56 18.73 -22.99
CA VAL A 171 0.40 17.83 -22.79
C VAL A 171 0.74 16.40 -23.21
N LYS A 172 1.86 16.19 -23.92
CA LYS A 172 2.24 14.88 -24.45
C LYS A 172 2.25 13.78 -23.38
N PRO A 173 2.80 13.97 -22.16
CA PRO A 173 2.77 12.93 -21.14
C PRO A 173 1.36 12.50 -20.69
N PHE A 174 0.32 13.25 -21.05
CA PHE A 174 -1.07 12.88 -20.80
C PHE A 174 -1.74 12.30 -22.05
N PHE A 175 -1.49 12.89 -23.22
CA PHE A 175 -2.11 12.49 -24.48
C PHE A 175 -1.14 12.71 -25.65
N HIS A 176 -0.86 11.64 -26.40
CA HIS A 176 -0.18 11.71 -27.68
C HIS A 176 -0.65 10.57 -28.61
N ASP A 177 -0.28 10.66 -29.89
CA ASP A 177 -0.55 9.61 -30.87
C ASP A 177 0.09 8.30 -30.42
N GLY A 178 -0.72 7.25 -30.24
CA GLY A 178 -0.30 5.94 -29.73
C GLY A 178 -0.91 5.56 -28.37
N VAL A 179 -1.36 6.54 -27.56
CA VAL A 179 -2.00 6.26 -26.27
C VAL A 179 -3.44 5.81 -26.47
N THR A 180 -3.75 4.58 -26.06
CA THR A 180 -5.14 4.09 -26.00
C THR A 180 -5.68 4.18 -24.58
N LEU A 181 -7.00 4.35 -24.44
CA LEU A 181 -7.63 4.33 -23.11
C LEU A 181 -7.38 3.00 -22.37
N SER A 182 -7.32 1.88 -23.11
CA SER A 182 -7.01 0.57 -22.54
C SER A 182 -5.60 0.54 -21.95
N ALA A 183 -4.60 1.05 -22.68
CA ALA A 183 -3.22 1.13 -22.20
C ALA A 183 -3.09 1.99 -20.94
N VAL A 184 -3.79 3.14 -20.90
CA VAL A 184 -3.81 4.00 -19.69
C VAL A 184 -4.48 3.27 -18.52
N LEU A 185 -5.53 2.48 -18.75
CA LEU A 185 -6.18 1.68 -17.70
C LEU A 185 -5.27 0.57 -17.18
N THR A 186 -4.56 -0.14 -18.07
CA THR A 186 -3.56 -1.16 -17.66
C THR A 186 -2.46 -0.53 -16.82
N GLY A 187 -1.88 0.58 -17.28
CA GLY A 187 -0.89 1.33 -16.50
C GLY A 187 -1.45 1.85 -15.18
N ALA A 188 -2.70 2.35 -15.15
CA ALA A 188 -3.38 2.78 -13.94
C ALA A 188 -3.53 1.63 -12.94
N THR A 189 -3.79 0.42 -13.42
CA THR A 189 -3.84 -0.80 -12.60
C THR A 189 -2.48 -1.15 -12.01
N VAL A 190 -1.38 -1.01 -12.77
CA VAL A 190 -0.02 -1.23 -12.23
C VAL A 190 0.28 -0.21 -11.12
N VAL A 191 0.12 1.09 -11.40
CA VAL A 191 0.44 2.15 -10.42
C VAL A 191 -0.52 2.23 -9.24
N CYS A 192 -1.63 1.46 -9.23
CA CYS A 192 -2.40 1.25 -8.01
C CYS A 192 -1.52 0.80 -6.85
N PHE A 193 -0.46 0.06 -7.15
CA PHE A 193 0.55 -0.39 -6.20
C PHE A 193 1.14 0.79 -5.42
N SER A 194 1.47 1.89 -6.11
CA SER A 194 2.02 3.10 -5.49
C SER A 194 1.04 3.73 -4.48
N PHE A 195 -0.27 3.49 -4.62
CA PHE A 195 -1.26 4.03 -3.70
C PHE A 195 -1.49 3.17 -2.46
N ILE A 196 -0.95 1.95 -2.42
CA ILE A 196 -1.14 1.05 -1.29
C ILE A 196 -0.44 1.65 -0.06
N GLY A 197 -1.18 1.76 1.05
CA GLY A 197 -0.70 2.42 2.26
C GLY A 197 -1.60 3.54 2.78
N PHE A 198 -2.43 4.15 1.93
CA PHE A 198 -3.46 5.09 2.44
C PHE A 198 -4.50 4.38 3.31
N ASP A 199 -4.75 3.10 3.02
CA ASP A 199 -5.67 2.23 3.74
C ASP A 199 -5.03 1.73 5.04
N ALA A 200 -3.72 1.47 5.05
CA ALA A 200 -2.96 1.10 6.25
C ALA A 200 -3.04 2.19 7.35
N VAL A 201 -3.27 3.45 6.98
CA VAL A 201 -3.56 4.55 7.92
C VAL A 201 -4.72 4.21 8.86
N THR A 202 -5.72 3.45 8.39
CA THR A 202 -6.85 3.02 9.22
C THR A 202 -6.48 2.06 10.35
N MET A 203 -5.35 1.34 10.22
CA MET A 203 -4.86 0.46 11.29
C MET A 203 -4.44 1.24 12.54
N TYR A 204 -4.07 2.51 12.36
CA TYR A 204 -3.71 3.43 13.45
C TYR A 204 -4.92 4.20 14.00
N ALA A 205 -6.15 3.79 13.66
CA ALA A 205 -7.35 4.46 14.15
C ALA A 205 -7.49 4.41 15.68
N GLU A 206 -7.05 3.33 16.30
CA GLU A 206 -7.02 3.19 17.77
C GLU A 206 -5.98 4.10 18.43
N GLU A 207 -4.87 4.38 17.74
CA GLU A 207 -3.81 5.29 18.20
C GLU A 207 -4.13 6.77 17.90
N ALA A 208 -5.18 7.04 17.14
CA ALA A 208 -5.57 8.39 16.78
C ALA A 208 -6.22 9.11 17.96
N LYS A 209 -5.71 10.30 18.31
CA LYS A 209 -6.25 11.15 19.40
C LYS A 209 -7.77 11.34 19.34
N THR A 210 -8.35 11.44 18.14
CA THR A 210 -9.80 11.43 17.94
C THR A 210 -10.14 10.72 16.62
N PRO A 211 -11.19 9.86 16.59
CA PRO A 211 -11.62 9.18 15.36
C PRO A 211 -11.99 10.12 14.21
N LYS A 212 -12.43 11.35 14.53
CA LYS A 212 -12.82 12.38 13.55
C LYS A 212 -11.67 12.86 12.66
N VAL A 213 -10.42 12.61 13.05
CA VAL A 213 -9.23 12.98 12.26
C VAL A 213 -8.99 11.99 11.12
N MET A 214 -9.47 10.75 11.25
CA MET A 214 -9.17 9.66 10.35
C MET A 214 -9.60 9.92 8.89
N PRO A 215 -10.83 10.39 8.59
CA PRO A 215 -11.24 10.66 7.21
C PRO A 215 -10.35 11.70 6.52
N ARG A 216 -9.96 12.75 7.25
CA ARG A 216 -9.09 13.81 6.72
C ARG A 216 -7.66 13.31 6.51
N ALA A 217 -7.14 12.50 7.43
CA ALA A 217 -5.81 11.93 7.31
C ALA A 217 -5.69 11.04 6.07
N ILE A 218 -6.66 10.14 5.85
CA ILE A 218 -6.68 9.24 4.68
C ILE A 218 -6.73 10.03 3.36
N LEU A 219 -7.63 11.02 3.27
CA LEU A 219 -7.75 11.85 2.07
C LEU A 219 -6.48 12.67 1.80
N LEU A 220 -5.86 13.24 2.83
CA LEU A 220 -4.61 13.98 2.68
C LEU A 220 -3.46 13.07 2.25
N THR A 221 -3.39 11.83 2.77
CA THR A 221 -2.38 10.86 2.35
C THR A 221 -2.52 10.53 0.86
N VAL A 222 -3.73 10.23 0.37
CA VAL A 222 -3.95 9.97 -1.06
C VAL A 222 -3.66 11.19 -1.92
N LEU A 223 -4.12 12.37 -1.52
CA LEU A 223 -3.94 13.60 -2.29
C LEU A 223 -2.47 14.01 -2.38
N ILE A 224 -1.75 14.00 -1.25
CA ILE A 224 -0.33 14.39 -1.20
C ILE A 224 0.52 13.34 -1.92
N GLY A 225 0.30 12.04 -1.65
CA GLY A 225 1.02 10.96 -2.32
C GLY A 225 0.78 10.98 -3.83
N GLY A 226 -0.48 11.10 -4.25
CA GLY A 226 -0.86 11.23 -5.66
C GLY A 226 -0.28 12.46 -6.33
N ALA A 227 -0.22 13.60 -5.65
CA ALA A 227 0.43 14.80 -6.18
C ALA A 227 1.94 14.58 -6.38
N ILE A 228 2.62 13.92 -5.42
CA ILE A 228 4.04 13.59 -5.55
C ILE A 228 4.26 12.67 -6.75
N PHE A 229 3.47 11.61 -6.89
CA PHE A 229 3.57 10.69 -8.02
C PHE A 229 3.28 11.35 -9.37
N LEU A 230 2.25 12.20 -9.44
CA LEU A 230 1.91 12.93 -10.66
C LEU A 230 3.03 13.89 -11.07
N ILE A 231 3.55 14.68 -10.12
CA ILE A 231 4.60 15.66 -10.40
C ILE A 231 5.89 14.95 -10.81
N ALA A 232 6.34 13.97 -10.01
CA ALA A 232 7.55 13.21 -10.30
C ALA A 232 7.43 12.46 -11.63
N GLY A 233 6.34 11.71 -11.83
CA GLY A 233 6.07 10.97 -13.07
C GLY A 233 5.99 11.88 -14.30
N PHE A 234 5.38 13.06 -14.18
CA PHE A 234 5.30 14.04 -15.27
C PHE A 234 6.68 14.53 -15.71
N PHE A 235 7.52 14.95 -14.77
CA PHE A 235 8.86 15.43 -15.11
C PHE A 235 9.76 14.29 -15.60
N THR A 236 9.65 13.08 -15.03
CA THR A 236 10.37 11.91 -15.54
C THR A 236 9.96 11.58 -16.97
N GLN A 237 8.66 11.59 -17.30
CA GLN A 237 8.17 11.31 -18.66
C GLN A 237 8.63 12.36 -19.68
N LEU A 238 8.66 13.64 -19.31
CA LEU A 238 9.21 14.69 -20.19
C LEU A 238 10.71 14.52 -20.43
N ARG A 239 11.45 14.05 -19.42
CA ARG A 239 12.88 13.81 -19.53
C ARG A 239 13.20 12.54 -20.32
N PHE A 240 12.33 11.53 -20.23
CA PHE A 240 12.49 10.22 -20.82
C PHE A 240 11.21 9.83 -21.59
N PRO A 241 11.04 10.29 -22.84
CA PRO A 241 9.87 9.96 -23.65
C PRO A 241 9.75 8.47 -24.01
N THR A 242 10.87 7.74 -24.00
CA THR A 242 10.94 6.30 -24.26
C THR A 242 11.87 5.64 -23.24
N ASN A 243 11.71 4.32 -23.06
CA ASN A 243 12.53 3.53 -22.15
C ASN A 243 13.93 3.17 -22.69
N ALA A 244 14.24 3.54 -23.94
CA ALA A 244 15.53 3.24 -24.57
C ALA A 244 16.77 3.62 -23.73
N PRO A 245 16.79 4.74 -22.97
CA PRO A 245 17.93 5.11 -22.12
C PRO A 245 18.16 4.18 -20.93
N PHE A 246 17.18 3.35 -20.55
CA PHE A 246 17.28 2.44 -19.40
C PHE A 246 17.87 1.08 -19.78
N GLY A 247 17.92 0.73 -21.07
CA GLY A 247 18.47 -0.55 -21.54
C GLY A 247 17.72 -1.74 -20.91
N GLU A 248 18.45 -2.61 -20.22
CA GLU A 248 17.89 -3.80 -19.55
C GLU A 248 17.28 -3.48 -18.17
N PHE A 249 17.42 -2.25 -17.67
CA PHE A 249 16.96 -1.85 -16.32
C PHE A 249 15.55 -1.24 -16.31
N THR A 250 14.65 -1.74 -17.17
CA THR A 250 13.26 -1.27 -17.26
C THR A 250 12.40 -1.69 -16.07
N ASP A 251 12.74 -2.80 -15.42
CA ASP A 251 12.01 -3.34 -14.26
C ASP A 251 12.12 -2.44 -13.02
N ASP A 252 13.22 -1.71 -12.88
CA ASP A 252 13.44 -0.69 -11.86
C ASP A 252 14.50 0.32 -12.35
N PRO A 253 14.07 1.43 -12.97
CA PRO A 253 15.00 2.38 -13.56
C PRO A 253 15.53 3.42 -12.57
N LEU A 254 15.20 3.38 -11.26
CA LEU A 254 15.54 4.46 -10.33
C LEU A 254 17.06 4.76 -10.31
N PRO A 255 17.97 3.78 -10.15
CA PRO A 255 19.41 4.04 -10.16
C PRO A 255 19.88 4.63 -11.49
N GLN A 256 19.35 4.14 -12.61
CA GLN A 256 19.72 4.58 -13.94
C GLN A 256 19.20 6.00 -14.25
N ILE A 257 18.00 6.34 -13.80
CA ILE A 257 17.45 7.71 -13.85
C ILE A 257 18.37 8.67 -13.09
N GLY A 258 18.80 8.29 -11.88
CA GLY A 258 19.74 9.10 -11.09
C GLY A 258 21.07 9.34 -11.82
N LEU A 259 21.61 8.31 -12.46
CA LEU A 259 22.86 8.40 -13.23
C LEU A 259 22.73 9.31 -14.45
N ILE A 260 21.66 9.17 -15.23
CA ILE A 260 21.47 9.95 -16.46
C ILE A 260 21.15 11.42 -16.16
N VAL A 261 20.41 11.70 -15.09
CA VAL A 261 20.03 13.07 -14.74
C VAL A 261 21.17 13.81 -14.05
N GLY A 262 21.86 13.23 -13.07
CA GLY A 262 22.83 13.98 -12.26
C GLY A 262 24.21 13.34 -12.13
N GLY A 263 24.52 12.33 -12.93
CA GLY A 263 25.78 11.59 -12.87
C GLY A 263 25.91 10.71 -11.62
N PRO A 264 27.11 10.14 -11.38
CA PRO A 264 27.33 9.16 -10.30
C PRO A 264 27.05 9.72 -8.89
N VAL A 265 27.32 11.01 -8.67
CA VAL A 265 27.07 11.66 -7.38
C VAL A 265 25.58 11.71 -7.09
N PHE A 266 24.78 12.15 -8.06
CA PHE A 266 23.34 12.19 -7.86
C PHE A 266 22.73 10.79 -7.82
N GLN A 267 23.21 9.85 -8.64
CA GLN A 267 22.82 8.44 -8.53
C GLN A 267 22.97 7.93 -7.09
N ALA A 268 24.13 8.13 -6.46
CA ALA A 268 24.36 7.68 -5.08
C ALA A 268 23.37 8.32 -4.08
N ILE A 269 23.11 9.63 -4.21
CA ILE A 269 22.15 10.35 -3.35
C ILE A 269 20.72 9.83 -3.59
N PHE A 270 20.36 9.60 -4.86
CA PHE A 270 19.01 9.20 -5.27
C PHE A 270 18.70 7.76 -4.86
N VAL A 271 19.65 6.84 -5.05
CA VAL A 271 19.56 5.46 -4.55
C VAL A 271 19.51 5.44 -3.02
N SER A 272 20.27 6.31 -2.34
CA SER A 272 20.20 6.42 -0.87
C SER A 272 18.81 6.88 -0.40
N ALA A 273 18.16 7.78 -1.13
CA ALA A 273 16.79 8.21 -0.85
C ALA A 273 15.77 7.09 -1.11
N GLY A 274 15.90 6.35 -2.21
CA GLY A 274 15.12 5.14 -2.48
C GLY A 274 15.27 4.09 -1.38
N PHE A 275 16.51 3.82 -0.96
CA PHE A 275 16.83 2.91 0.14
C PHE A 275 16.17 3.37 1.46
N ALA A 276 16.28 4.66 1.79
CA ALA A 276 15.66 5.23 2.98
C ALA A 276 14.13 5.08 2.98
N ALA A 277 13.48 5.35 1.85
CA ALA A 277 12.03 5.20 1.69
C ALA A 277 11.61 3.73 1.81
N THR A 278 12.32 2.85 1.11
CA THR A 278 12.07 1.39 1.11
C THR A 278 12.29 0.79 2.50
N LEU A 279 13.29 1.26 3.25
CA LEU A 279 13.51 0.86 4.64
C LEU A 279 12.38 1.31 5.56
N ALA A 280 11.92 2.55 5.42
CA ALA A 280 10.79 3.07 6.20
C ALA A 280 9.51 2.27 5.96
N SER A 281 9.23 1.96 4.68
CA SER A 281 8.11 1.12 4.26
C SER A 281 8.25 -0.34 4.68
N GLY A 282 9.45 -0.90 4.55
CA GLY A 282 9.77 -2.27 4.98
C GLY A 282 9.55 -2.47 6.48
N LEU A 283 10.02 -1.51 7.30
CA LEU A 283 9.79 -1.54 8.74
C LEU A 283 8.30 -1.41 9.10
N ALA A 284 7.57 -0.54 8.41
CA ALA A 284 6.13 -0.32 8.66
C ALA A 284 5.28 -1.52 8.23
N SER A 285 5.45 -2.00 6.99
CA SER A 285 4.71 -3.13 6.43
C SER A 285 4.96 -4.42 7.20
N HIS A 286 6.21 -4.74 7.53
CA HIS A 286 6.58 -5.96 8.24
C HIS A 286 6.03 -5.96 9.68
N ALA A 287 6.04 -4.81 10.36
CA ALA A 287 5.37 -4.64 11.64
C ALA A 287 3.84 -4.81 11.54
N SER A 288 3.20 -4.21 10.52
CA SER A 288 1.75 -4.31 10.30
C SER A 288 1.29 -5.75 10.05
N VAL A 289 1.99 -6.50 9.21
CA VAL A 289 1.67 -7.92 8.94
C VAL A 289 1.84 -8.77 10.19
N SER A 290 2.95 -8.57 10.91
CA SER A 290 3.23 -9.32 12.14
C SER A 290 2.14 -9.11 13.20
N ARG A 291 1.59 -7.89 13.29
CA ARG A 291 0.44 -7.55 14.14
C ARG A 291 -0.84 -8.20 13.63
N MET A 292 -1.12 -8.15 12.33
CA MET A 292 -2.32 -8.75 11.77
C MET A 292 -2.37 -10.28 12.00
N LEU A 293 -1.24 -10.96 11.77
CA LEU A 293 -1.08 -12.39 12.06
C LEU A 293 -1.28 -12.71 13.55
N LEU A 294 -0.78 -11.83 14.45
CA LEU A 294 -0.95 -11.98 15.89
C LEU A 294 -2.43 -11.94 16.30
N VAL A 295 -3.15 -10.97 15.75
CA VAL A 295 -4.58 -10.79 16.04
C VAL A 295 -5.39 -11.97 15.47
N MET A 296 -5.09 -12.43 14.25
CA MET A 296 -5.71 -13.64 13.69
C MET A 296 -5.43 -14.89 14.55
N GLY A 297 -4.23 -15.03 15.10
CA GLY A 297 -3.87 -16.11 16.02
C GLY A 297 -4.63 -16.08 17.34
N ARG A 298 -4.77 -14.89 17.95
CA ARG A 298 -5.52 -14.71 19.22
C ARG A 298 -7.00 -15.05 19.06
N ASN A 299 -7.57 -14.73 17.89
CA ASN A 299 -8.97 -14.96 17.58
C ASN A 299 -9.29 -16.39 17.12
N ASN A 300 -8.34 -17.33 17.25
CA ASN A 300 -8.45 -18.72 16.79
C ASN A 300 -8.77 -18.85 15.29
N VAL A 301 -8.50 -17.80 14.50
CA VAL A 301 -8.53 -17.88 13.04
C VAL A 301 -7.31 -18.64 12.56
N LEU A 302 -6.15 -18.42 13.19
CA LEU A 302 -4.94 -19.22 13.01
C LEU A 302 -4.62 -20.00 14.30
N PRO A 303 -3.76 -21.03 14.26
CA PRO A 303 -3.36 -21.79 15.44
C PRO A 303 -2.83 -20.89 16.56
N ARG A 304 -3.63 -20.72 17.62
CA ARG A 304 -3.37 -19.79 18.73
C ARG A 304 -2.02 -19.99 19.41
N ARG A 305 -1.54 -21.24 19.48
CA ARG A 305 -0.26 -21.59 20.10
C ARG A 305 0.94 -20.92 19.42
N PHE A 306 0.88 -20.73 18.11
CA PHE A 306 1.99 -20.17 17.32
C PHE A 306 1.76 -18.70 17.06
N PHE A 307 0.61 -18.35 16.50
CA PHE A 307 0.34 -16.98 16.05
C PHE A 307 -0.09 -16.06 17.18
N GLY A 308 -0.69 -16.57 18.25
CA GLY A 308 -1.16 -15.78 19.39
C GLY A 308 -0.10 -15.50 20.48
N TYR A 309 1.12 -16.03 20.31
CA TYR A 309 2.18 -15.93 21.30
C TYR A 309 2.96 -14.61 21.20
N ILE A 310 3.26 -14.00 22.35
CA ILE A 310 4.10 -12.81 22.47
C ILE A 310 5.30 -13.17 23.35
N ASP A 311 6.50 -12.84 22.90
CA ASP A 311 7.71 -13.01 23.68
C ASP A 311 7.69 -12.14 24.95
N PRO A 312 7.91 -12.71 26.16
CA PRO A 312 7.87 -11.95 27.40
C PRO A 312 8.97 -10.89 27.55
N LYS A 313 10.12 -11.06 26.88
CA LYS A 313 11.29 -10.17 27.00
C LYS A 313 11.19 -8.99 26.03
N THR A 314 10.81 -9.25 24.78
CA THR A 314 10.72 -8.20 23.74
C THR A 314 9.31 -7.62 23.60
N HIS A 315 8.29 -8.29 24.15
CA HIS A 315 6.88 -7.96 23.93
C HIS A 315 6.48 -7.91 22.45
N THR A 316 7.13 -8.74 21.63
CA THR A 316 6.87 -8.84 20.18
C THR A 316 6.39 -10.24 19.79
N PRO A 317 5.60 -10.40 18.71
CA PRO A 317 5.20 -11.69 18.19
C PRO A 317 6.33 -12.29 17.34
N THR A 318 7.37 -12.79 18.00
CA THR A 318 8.61 -13.31 17.39
C THR A 318 8.38 -14.26 16.23
N LEU A 319 7.51 -15.25 16.41
CA LEU A 319 7.23 -16.24 15.36
C LEU A 319 6.62 -15.60 14.11
N ASN A 320 5.74 -14.61 14.27
CA ASN A 320 5.13 -13.91 13.15
C ASN A 320 6.17 -13.04 12.43
N ILE A 321 7.03 -12.35 13.18
CA ILE A 321 8.12 -11.54 12.62
C ILE A 321 9.07 -12.42 11.79
N VAL A 322 9.49 -13.57 12.34
CA VAL A 322 10.38 -14.50 11.63
C VAL A 322 9.69 -15.12 10.41
N LEU A 323 8.40 -15.47 10.51
CA LEU A 323 7.63 -16.00 9.40
C LEU A 323 7.52 -14.99 8.24
N VAL A 324 7.22 -13.72 8.55
CA VAL A 324 7.18 -12.66 7.54
C VAL A 324 8.54 -12.48 6.89
N GLY A 325 9.63 -12.46 7.69
CA GLY A 325 10.99 -12.45 7.13
C GLY A 325 11.27 -13.65 6.22
N ALA A 326 10.88 -14.86 6.62
CA ALA A 326 11.07 -16.06 5.80
C ALA A 326 10.29 -16.00 4.47
N ILE A 327 9.08 -15.43 4.48
CA ILE A 327 8.31 -15.20 3.25
C ILE A 327 8.98 -14.13 2.39
N SER A 328 9.50 -13.05 2.99
CA SER A 328 10.23 -12.01 2.26
C SER A 328 11.48 -12.51 1.53
N LEU A 329 12.10 -13.59 2.00
CA LEU A 329 13.23 -14.22 1.29
C LEU A 329 12.82 -14.75 -0.09
N LEU A 330 11.54 -15.04 -0.34
CA LEU A 330 11.06 -15.44 -1.66
C LEU A 330 11.25 -14.32 -2.72
N ALA A 331 11.51 -13.07 -2.31
CA ALA A 331 11.86 -11.97 -3.21
C ALA A 331 13.03 -12.30 -4.17
N MET A 332 13.88 -13.28 -3.84
CA MET A 332 14.98 -13.73 -4.69
C MET A 332 14.54 -14.27 -6.07
N SER A 333 13.29 -14.71 -6.24
CA SER A 333 12.87 -15.43 -7.46
C SER A 333 11.80 -14.72 -8.28
N PHE A 334 11.21 -13.64 -7.76
CA PHE A 334 10.10 -12.94 -8.40
C PHE A 334 10.55 -11.61 -9.02
N THR A 335 9.71 -11.08 -9.92
CA THR A 335 9.87 -9.76 -10.55
C THR A 335 8.96 -8.72 -9.88
N LEU A 336 9.28 -7.43 -10.05
CA LEU A 336 8.48 -6.35 -9.48
C LEU A 336 7.07 -6.33 -10.07
N GLU A 337 6.96 -6.57 -11.37
CA GLU A 337 5.70 -6.69 -12.09
C GLU A 337 4.79 -7.78 -11.50
N THR A 338 5.30 -9.01 -11.34
CA THR A 338 4.48 -10.11 -10.81
C THR A 338 4.02 -9.84 -9.38
N ILE A 339 4.93 -9.41 -8.49
CA ILE A 339 4.55 -9.19 -7.09
C ILE A 339 3.60 -8.01 -6.95
N SER A 340 3.86 -6.89 -7.62
CA SER A 340 2.97 -5.73 -7.59
C SER A 340 1.58 -6.07 -8.12
N ALA A 341 1.48 -6.94 -9.14
CA ALA A 341 0.20 -7.42 -9.65
C ALA A 341 -0.57 -8.27 -8.60
N PHE A 342 0.10 -9.17 -7.87
CA PHE A 342 -0.52 -9.92 -6.77
C PHE A 342 -0.97 -9.03 -5.61
N ILE A 343 -0.19 -8.01 -5.28
CA ILE A 343 -0.55 -7.03 -4.24
C ILE A 343 -1.79 -6.24 -4.72
N ASN A 344 -1.81 -5.78 -5.97
CA ASN A 344 -2.95 -5.06 -6.53
C ASN A 344 -4.23 -5.92 -6.52
N PHE A 345 -4.14 -7.24 -6.75
CA PHE A 345 -5.29 -8.13 -6.63
C PHE A 345 -5.93 -8.06 -5.25
N GLY A 346 -5.14 -8.23 -4.19
CA GLY A 346 -5.61 -8.17 -2.80
C GLY A 346 -6.22 -6.81 -2.45
N ALA A 347 -5.50 -5.74 -2.82
CA ALA A 347 -5.89 -4.37 -2.50
C ALA A 347 -7.18 -3.96 -3.21
N LEU A 348 -7.33 -4.25 -4.51
CA LEU A 348 -8.52 -3.92 -5.27
C LEU A 348 -9.77 -4.64 -4.75
N ILE A 349 -9.63 -5.88 -4.26
CA ILE A 349 -10.72 -6.59 -3.59
C ILE A 349 -11.10 -5.88 -2.30
N ALA A 350 -10.14 -5.53 -1.44
CA ALA A 350 -10.41 -4.77 -0.23
C ALA A 350 -11.13 -3.44 -0.56
N PHE A 351 -10.63 -2.69 -1.53
CA PHE A 351 -11.20 -1.40 -1.95
C PHE A 351 -12.64 -1.52 -2.47
N THR A 352 -12.91 -2.54 -3.29
CA THR A 352 -14.25 -2.84 -3.80
C THR A 352 -15.22 -3.10 -2.63
N PHE A 353 -14.83 -3.95 -1.69
CA PHE A 353 -15.68 -4.33 -0.57
C PHE A 353 -15.85 -3.23 0.49
N VAL A 354 -14.88 -2.32 0.65
CA VAL A 354 -15.06 -1.13 1.50
C VAL A 354 -16.08 -0.16 0.88
N ASN A 355 -16.05 0.04 -0.44
CA ASN A 355 -17.08 0.80 -1.13
C ASN A 355 -18.48 0.18 -0.93
N ILE A 356 -18.61 -1.15 -1.04
CA ILE A 356 -19.86 -1.88 -0.74
C ILE A 356 -20.26 -1.72 0.74
N SER A 357 -19.29 -1.75 1.65
CA SER A 357 -19.54 -1.62 3.10
C SER A 357 -20.17 -0.28 3.47
N VAL A 358 -19.79 0.82 2.79
CA VAL A 358 -20.43 2.14 2.99
C VAL A 358 -21.90 2.09 2.60
N ILE A 359 -22.21 1.48 1.45
CA ILE A 359 -23.59 1.31 0.97
C ILE A 359 -24.39 0.45 1.95
N ALA A 360 -23.82 -0.67 2.40
CA ALA A 360 -24.47 -1.58 3.34
C ALA A 360 -24.70 -0.93 4.72
N TRP A 361 -23.70 -0.24 5.26
CA TRP A 361 -23.78 0.35 6.59
C TRP A 361 -24.71 1.57 6.63
N PHE A 362 -24.44 2.58 5.80
CA PHE A 362 -25.16 3.85 5.88
C PHE A 362 -26.49 3.81 5.14
N ALA A 363 -26.52 3.24 3.93
CA ALA A 363 -27.73 3.24 3.13
C ALA A 363 -28.71 2.14 3.60
N ILE A 364 -28.25 0.89 3.76
CA ILE A 364 -29.13 -0.21 4.19
C ILE A 364 -29.41 -0.14 5.69
N ARG A 365 -28.40 -0.31 6.55
CA ARG A 365 -28.63 -0.49 8.00
C ARG A 365 -29.09 0.78 8.71
N GLN A 366 -28.48 1.93 8.43
CA GLN A 366 -28.87 3.20 9.06
C GLN A 366 -30.02 3.92 8.34
N GLY A 367 -30.52 3.39 7.21
CA GLY A 367 -31.62 3.99 6.47
C GLY A 367 -31.36 5.41 5.94
N ARG A 368 -30.10 5.86 5.84
CA ARG A 368 -29.72 7.20 5.36
C ARG A 368 -29.82 7.26 3.82
N ARG A 369 -31.06 7.25 3.34
CA ARG A 369 -31.42 7.28 1.91
C ARG A 369 -32.43 8.35 1.55
N ARG A 370 -32.87 9.16 2.52
CA ARG A 370 -34.04 10.02 2.37
C ARG A 370 -33.71 11.37 1.73
N THR A 371 -32.49 11.86 1.90
CA THR A 371 -32.05 13.15 1.35
C THR A 371 -31.20 12.95 0.09
N PHE A 372 -31.31 13.86 -0.89
CA PHE A 372 -30.43 13.85 -2.07
C PHE A 372 -28.94 13.81 -1.68
N GLY A 373 -28.54 14.58 -0.66
CA GLY A 373 -27.17 14.57 -0.15
C GLY A 373 -26.74 13.22 0.44
N ASP A 374 -27.66 12.46 1.04
CA ASP A 374 -27.37 11.14 1.59
C ASP A 374 -27.21 10.11 0.46
N ILE A 375 -28.05 10.18 -0.57
CA ILE A 375 -27.94 9.30 -1.75
C ILE A 375 -26.61 9.53 -2.45
N VAL A 376 -26.23 10.78 -2.71
CA VAL A 376 -24.95 11.09 -3.35
C VAL A 376 -23.77 10.59 -2.50
N ARG A 377 -23.80 10.85 -1.19
CA ARG A 377 -22.68 10.50 -0.30
C ARG A 377 -22.58 9.00 -0.04
N PHE A 378 -23.67 8.28 0.13
CA PHE A 378 -23.63 6.89 0.61
C PHE A 378 -23.94 5.85 -0.47
N ILE A 379 -24.42 6.26 -1.64
CA ILE A 379 -24.73 5.34 -2.76
C ILE A 379 -23.91 5.71 -4.00
N VAL A 380 -24.01 6.96 -4.48
CA VAL A 380 -23.38 7.35 -5.76
C VAL A 380 -21.86 7.35 -5.65
N LEU A 381 -21.28 8.06 -4.66
CA LEU A 381 -19.83 8.13 -4.52
C LEU A 381 -19.18 6.76 -4.29
N PRO A 382 -19.66 5.90 -3.36
CA PRO A 382 -19.11 4.55 -3.21
C PRO A 382 -19.41 3.66 -4.42
N GLY A 383 -20.55 3.84 -5.09
CA GLY A 383 -20.88 3.10 -6.31
C GLY A 383 -19.92 3.40 -7.45
N ILE A 384 -19.54 4.67 -7.65
CA ILE A 384 -18.50 5.06 -8.60
C ILE A 384 -17.16 4.41 -8.21
N GLY A 385 -16.77 4.49 -6.93
CA GLY A 385 -15.55 3.84 -6.45
C GLY A 385 -15.53 2.33 -6.71
N MET A 386 -16.64 1.64 -6.46
CA MET A 386 -16.82 0.21 -6.72
C MET A 386 -16.69 -0.12 -8.22
N LEU A 387 -17.32 0.68 -9.09
CA LEU A 387 -17.24 0.48 -10.54
C LEU A 387 -15.82 0.71 -11.06
N LEU A 388 -15.17 1.80 -10.65
CA LEU A 388 -13.82 2.13 -11.09
C LEU A 388 -12.79 1.11 -10.60
N THR A 389 -12.87 0.68 -9.34
CA THR A 389 -12.00 -0.39 -8.82
C THR A 389 -12.25 -1.72 -9.52
N GLY A 390 -13.51 -2.03 -9.87
CA GLY A 390 -13.84 -3.19 -10.71
C GLY A 390 -13.26 -3.11 -12.12
N VAL A 391 -13.22 -1.93 -12.74
CA VAL A 391 -12.58 -1.72 -14.05
C VAL A 391 -11.07 -1.97 -13.96
N LEU A 392 -10.39 -1.45 -12.93
CA LEU A 392 -8.96 -1.71 -12.75
C LEU A 392 -8.68 -3.19 -12.50
N TRP A 393 -9.52 -3.85 -11.70
CA TRP A 393 -9.42 -5.28 -11.45
C TRP A 393 -9.60 -6.13 -12.72
N ALA A 394 -10.45 -5.70 -13.65
CA ALA A 394 -10.62 -6.37 -14.95
C ALA A 394 -9.41 -6.21 -15.89
N ASN A 395 -8.56 -5.20 -15.67
CA ASN A 395 -7.33 -4.95 -16.42
C ASN A 395 -6.07 -5.46 -15.69
N LEU A 396 -6.24 -6.29 -14.66
CA LEU A 396 -5.13 -6.91 -13.94
C LEU A 396 -4.50 -8.03 -14.78
N HIS A 397 -3.21 -8.28 -14.62
CA HIS A 397 -2.51 -9.38 -15.28
C HIS A 397 -3.19 -10.74 -15.01
N ALA A 398 -3.24 -11.59 -16.03
CA ALA A 398 -3.88 -12.91 -15.95
C ALA A 398 -3.27 -13.77 -14.84
N ASP A 399 -1.96 -13.71 -14.64
CA ASP A 399 -1.26 -14.46 -13.58
C ASP A 399 -1.71 -14.04 -12.19
N ALA A 400 -1.92 -12.73 -11.98
CA ALA A 400 -2.41 -12.19 -10.72
C ALA A 400 -3.88 -12.57 -10.48
N LEU A 401 -4.71 -12.59 -11.52
CA LEU A 401 -6.10 -13.08 -11.42
C LEU A 401 -6.14 -14.56 -11.06
N ILE A 402 -5.35 -15.40 -11.74
CA ILE A 402 -5.32 -16.85 -11.51
C ILE A 402 -4.79 -17.15 -10.11
N GLY A 403 -3.62 -16.64 -9.74
CA GLY A 403 -3.05 -16.91 -8.43
C GLY A 403 -3.85 -16.27 -7.29
N GLY A 404 -4.44 -15.10 -7.52
CA GLY A 404 -5.37 -14.46 -6.61
C GLY A 404 -6.64 -15.29 -6.37
N LEU A 405 -7.24 -15.83 -7.43
CA LEU A 405 -8.39 -16.73 -7.33
C LEU A 405 -8.04 -18.04 -6.62
N ILE A 406 -6.85 -18.61 -6.87
CA ILE A 406 -6.36 -19.79 -6.14
C ILE A 406 -6.23 -19.45 -4.65
N TRP A 407 -5.64 -18.30 -4.31
CA TRP A 407 -5.51 -17.85 -2.92
C TRP A 407 -6.86 -17.66 -2.23
N THR A 408 -7.82 -17.02 -2.91
CA THR A 408 -9.19 -16.88 -2.43
C THR A 408 -9.87 -18.24 -2.27
N ALA A 409 -9.66 -19.19 -3.19
CA ALA A 409 -10.21 -20.53 -3.09
C ALA A 409 -9.63 -21.31 -1.90
N ILE A 410 -8.33 -21.16 -1.62
CA ILE A 410 -7.70 -21.72 -0.41
C ILE A 410 -8.36 -21.13 0.85
N GLY A 411 -8.56 -19.82 0.88
CA GLY A 411 -9.26 -19.15 1.98
C GLY A 411 -10.68 -19.64 2.18
N PHE A 412 -11.42 -19.86 1.09
CA PHE A 412 -12.76 -20.43 1.13
C PHE A 412 -12.75 -21.86 1.69
N GLY A 413 -11.81 -22.71 1.24
CA GLY A 413 -11.62 -24.06 1.78
C GLY A 413 -11.30 -24.03 3.28
N TYR A 414 -10.41 -23.14 3.71
CA TYR A 414 -10.07 -22.96 5.11
C TYR A 414 -11.27 -22.49 5.95
N LEU A 415 -12.08 -21.56 5.42
CA LEU A 415 -13.31 -21.10 6.04
C LEU A 415 -14.32 -22.23 6.25
N LEU A 416 -14.47 -23.14 5.28
CA LEU A 416 -15.34 -24.32 5.41
C LEU A 416 -14.88 -25.24 6.55
N VAL A 417 -13.58 -25.46 6.69
CA VAL A 417 -13.02 -26.25 7.80
C VAL A 417 -13.26 -25.56 9.14
N LEU A 418 -13.00 -24.25 9.22
CA LEU A 418 -13.11 -23.47 10.45
C LEU A 418 -14.56 -23.33 10.93
N THR A 419 -15.49 -23.16 9.99
CA THR A 419 -16.93 -23.06 10.29
C THR A 419 -17.63 -24.42 10.39
N ARG A 420 -16.90 -25.53 10.16
CA ARG A 420 -17.45 -26.89 10.00
C ARG A 420 -18.64 -26.92 9.03
N GLY A 421 -18.45 -26.33 7.84
CA GLY A 421 -19.49 -26.18 6.83
C GLY A 421 -20.57 -25.18 7.23
N PHE A 422 -20.18 -23.98 7.68
CA PHE A 422 -21.07 -22.90 8.11
C PHE A 422 -21.94 -23.19 9.33
N ARG A 423 -21.72 -24.30 10.04
CA ARG A 423 -22.44 -24.66 11.28
C ARG A 423 -22.02 -23.82 12.49
N ARG A 424 -20.84 -23.19 12.45
CA ARG A 424 -20.37 -22.23 13.46
C ARG A 424 -20.07 -20.89 12.81
N ARG A 425 -20.50 -19.79 13.45
CA ARG A 425 -20.05 -18.45 13.06
C ARG A 425 -18.53 -18.38 13.27
N THR A 426 -17.81 -17.77 12.33
CA THR A 426 -16.38 -17.46 12.52
C THR A 426 -16.21 -16.74 13.86
N ALA A 427 -15.28 -17.22 14.70
CA ALA A 427 -15.07 -16.68 16.03
C ALA A 427 -14.88 -15.16 15.94
N ALA A 428 -15.60 -14.44 16.80
CA ALA A 428 -15.54 -12.99 16.83
C ALA A 428 -14.10 -12.54 17.10
N PHE A 429 -13.64 -11.54 16.36
CA PHE A 429 -12.52 -10.72 16.81
C PHE A 429 -12.87 -10.20 18.21
N ASP A 430 -12.11 -10.60 19.23
CA ASP A 430 -12.20 -9.97 20.54
C ASP A 430 -11.32 -8.71 20.52
N GLU A 431 -11.84 -7.63 19.90
CA GLU A 431 -11.18 -6.32 19.83
C GLU A 431 -10.98 -5.68 21.22
N ASN A 432 -11.60 -6.23 22.27
CA ASN A 432 -11.40 -5.75 23.65
C ASN A 432 -10.08 -6.23 24.27
N GLN A 433 -9.29 -7.08 23.59
CA GLN A 433 -7.94 -7.40 24.03
C GLN A 433 -6.95 -6.46 23.35
N PRO A 434 -6.35 -5.53 24.11
CA PRO A 434 -5.48 -4.55 23.51
C PRO A 434 -4.26 -5.26 22.88
N VAL A 435 -3.96 -4.88 21.63
CA VAL A 435 -2.87 -5.46 20.82
C VAL A 435 -1.52 -5.23 21.50
N THR A 436 -1.44 -4.22 22.36
CA THR A 436 -0.38 -3.97 23.33
C THR A 436 -1.00 -3.97 24.73
N GLY A 437 -0.33 -4.48 25.75
CA GLY A 437 -0.83 -4.46 27.14
C GLY A 437 -0.95 -3.05 27.77
N PHE A 438 -1.13 -2.00 26.96
CA PHE A 438 -1.15 -0.61 27.38
C PHE A 438 -2.19 0.20 26.58
N THR A 439 -3.46 -0.15 26.72
CA THR A 439 -4.54 0.86 26.66
C THR A 439 -4.62 1.55 28.01
N THR A 440 -3.71 2.47 28.28
CA THR A 440 -3.99 3.51 29.27
C THR A 440 -4.66 4.68 28.57
N ALA A 441 -5.89 4.94 29.01
CA ALA A 441 -6.70 6.14 28.84
C ALA A 441 -7.41 6.36 27.49
N VAL A 442 -8.64 5.83 27.37
CA VAL A 442 -9.85 6.65 27.20
C VAL A 442 -11.05 5.93 27.86
N GLY A 443 -11.58 6.48 28.96
CA GLY A 443 -13.01 6.32 29.30
C GLY A 443 -13.48 5.10 30.10
N LYS A 444 -12.79 4.73 31.19
CA LYS A 444 -13.46 4.08 32.34
C LYS A 444 -13.20 4.95 33.57
N ASP A 445 -14.01 5.98 33.75
CA ASP A 445 -14.30 6.60 35.04
C ASP A 445 -15.22 7.80 34.82
N ARG A 446 -16.52 7.56 35.07
CA ARG A 446 -17.54 8.48 35.61
C ARG A 446 -18.91 7.86 35.37
N GLU A 447 -19.20 6.78 36.08
CA GLU A 447 -20.57 6.58 36.53
C GLU A 447 -20.84 7.61 37.63
N PRO A 448 -21.88 8.47 37.53
CA PRO A 448 -22.30 9.27 38.65
C PRO A 448 -22.97 8.34 39.66
N ARG A 449 -22.40 8.23 40.86
CA ARG A 449 -23.12 7.73 42.02
C ARG A 449 -24.33 8.64 42.27
N ALA A 450 -25.52 8.07 42.20
CA ALA A 450 -26.71 8.50 42.92
C ALA A 450 -27.35 7.26 43.52
#